data_AF-A0A7J9K0Q1-F1
#
_entry.id   AF-A0A7J9K0Q1-F1
#
_cell.length_a   1.000
_cell.length_b   1.000
_cell.length_c   1.000
_cell.angle_alpha   90.00
_cell.angle_beta   90.00
_cell.angle_gamma   90.00
#
_symmetry.space_group_name_H-M   'P 1'
#
loop_
_entity.id
_entity.type
_entity.pdbx_description
1 polymer ?
#
loop_
_entity_poly.entity_id
_entity_poly.type
_entity_poly.pdbx_seq_one_letter_code
_entity_poly.pdbx_strand_id
1 'polypeptide(L)'
;MDDTYKSKDIIAAPIRVVQLLFNAGDVKGPQTIAFNLPNDERIVKDRGTAMVILKNVSEAKFKQILNPIADACIAKEQHKLVDFESFFTHTICHECCHGIGPHTITLPDGRKSTVRLELQDLHSALEEAKADIVGLWALNFLIKKHLLPTSLEKSMYVSFLAGCFRSVRFGLEEAHGKGQALQFNWLLEKEAFVFHPNETFSVNFDKVEEAVESLSRTILTIQAKGDKEGASLLLQKYCTMTKPLKVALQKLESIHVPVDIAPIFPVAKSLLE
;
A
#
# COMPACT_ATOMS: atom_id res chain seq x y z
N MET A 1 -9.62 15.89 -5.32
CA MET A 1 -9.39 16.84 -4.20
C MET A 1 -9.36 18.24 -4.78
N ASP A 2 -9.83 19.23 -4.02
CA ASP A 2 -9.81 20.64 -4.46
C ASP A 2 -8.37 21.15 -4.61
N ASP A 3 -8.16 22.05 -5.56
CA ASP A 3 -6.81 22.55 -5.90
C ASP A 3 -6.12 23.26 -4.73
N THR A 4 -6.90 23.87 -3.82
CA THR A 4 -6.40 24.51 -2.59
C THR A 4 -5.59 23.57 -1.70
N TYR A 5 -5.87 22.26 -1.73
CA TYR A 5 -5.20 21.28 -0.87
C TYR A 5 -3.99 20.62 -1.55
N LYS A 6 -3.72 20.90 -2.83
CA LYS A 6 -2.58 20.33 -3.54
C LYS A 6 -1.29 21.03 -3.10
N SER A 7 -0.29 20.24 -2.72
CA SER A 7 1.07 20.73 -2.45
C SER A 7 1.63 21.40 -3.71
N LYS A 8 2.18 22.60 -3.57
CA LYS A 8 2.72 23.40 -4.69
C LYS A 8 4.20 23.16 -4.92
N ASP A 9 4.93 22.83 -3.86
CA ASP A 9 6.36 22.60 -3.88
C ASP A 9 6.63 21.13 -3.55
N ILE A 10 7.11 20.37 -4.54
CA ILE A 10 7.47 18.96 -4.39
C ILE A 10 8.96 18.81 -4.66
N ILE A 11 9.69 18.24 -3.70
CA ILE A 11 11.10 17.87 -3.89
C ILE A 11 11.12 16.43 -4.41
N ALA A 12 11.63 16.22 -5.62
CA ALA A 12 11.75 14.89 -6.19
C ALA A 12 12.77 14.06 -5.39
N ALA A 13 12.34 12.90 -4.90
CA ALA A 13 13.23 11.93 -4.27
C ALA A 13 13.91 11.06 -5.36
N PRO A 14 15.24 10.86 -5.30
CA PRO A 14 15.89 9.84 -6.10
C PRO A 14 15.38 8.45 -5.70
N ILE A 15 15.05 7.65 -6.70
CA ILE A 15 14.65 6.25 -6.55
C ILE A 15 15.87 5.37 -6.84
N ARG A 16 16.10 4.35 -6.00
CA ARG A 16 17.17 3.36 -6.14
C ARG A 16 16.57 1.97 -6.02
N VAL A 17 16.75 1.15 -7.05
CA VAL A 17 16.41 -0.27 -7.00
C VAL A 17 17.69 -1.04 -6.75
N VAL A 18 17.74 -1.81 -5.67
CA VAL A 18 18.93 -2.53 -5.23
C VAL A 18 18.62 -3.99 -4.94
N GLN A 19 19.67 -4.81 -4.89
CA GLN A 19 19.61 -6.18 -4.36
C GLN A 19 20.19 -6.18 -2.95
N LEU A 20 19.38 -6.61 -1.98
CA LEU A 20 19.81 -6.72 -0.59
C LEU A 20 20.74 -7.93 -0.43
N LEU A 21 21.98 -7.67 0.01
CA LEU A 21 22.95 -8.72 0.35
C LEU A 21 22.96 -9.07 1.84
N PHE A 22 22.60 -8.11 2.70
CA PHE A 22 22.59 -8.25 4.14
C PHE A 22 21.75 -7.13 4.80
N ASN A 23 21.06 -7.43 5.90
CA ASN A 23 20.48 -6.44 6.81
C ASN A 23 20.67 -6.87 8.27
N ALA A 24 20.65 -5.90 9.20
CA ALA A 24 20.76 -6.13 10.64
C ALA A 24 20.17 -4.94 11.41
N GLY A 25 20.05 -5.07 12.73
CA GLY A 25 19.52 -4.02 13.59
C GLY A 25 18.00 -4.09 13.72
N ASP A 26 17.31 -3.00 13.38
CA ASP A 26 15.85 -2.92 13.45
C ASP A 26 15.17 -3.63 12.27
N VAL A 27 15.31 -4.96 12.25
CA VAL A 27 14.76 -5.87 11.24
C VAL A 27 13.73 -6.83 11.85
N LYS A 28 13.12 -6.42 12.98
CA LYS A 28 12.08 -7.22 13.65
C LYS A 28 10.77 -7.12 12.87
N GLY A 29 10.07 -8.25 12.75
CA GLY A 29 8.79 -8.33 12.03
C GLY A 29 8.98 -8.63 10.54
N PRO A 30 8.01 -8.24 9.69
CA PRO A 30 8.10 -8.46 8.26
C PRO A 30 9.32 -7.76 7.65
N GLN A 31 10.03 -8.43 6.75
CA GLN A 31 11.14 -7.87 6.00
C GLN A 31 10.68 -6.66 5.17
N THR A 32 11.37 -5.54 5.32
CA THR A 32 11.19 -4.33 4.53
C THR A 32 11.37 -4.64 3.04
N ILE A 33 10.48 -4.13 2.18
CA ILE A 33 10.63 -4.22 0.72
C ILE A 33 11.07 -2.89 0.09
N ALA A 34 10.82 -1.79 0.79
CA ALA A 34 11.16 -0.46 0.40
C ALA A 34 11.25 0.44 1.64
N PHE A 35 12.03 1.51 1.54
CA PHE A 35 12.09 2.53 2.57
C PHE A 35 12.44 3.88 1.96
N ASN A 36 11.97 4.94 2.61
CA ASN A 36 12.21 6.32 2.24
C ASN A 36 12.88 7.07 3.40
N LEU A 37 14.11 7.54 3.21
CA LEU A 37 14.94 8.13 4.27
C LEU A 37 15.64 9.41 3.81
N PRO A 38 15.99 10.35 4.71
CA PRO A 38 15.88 10.27 6.17
C PRO A 38 14.51 10.71 6.72
N ASN A 39 14.24 10.39 7.99
CA ASN A 39 13.02 10.83 8.70
C ASN A 39 13.13 12.23 9.33
N ASP A 40 14.32 12.85 9.36
CA ASP A 40 14.50 14.19 9.96
C ASP A 40 13.89 15.25 9.04
N GLU A 41 12.75 15.82 9.46
CA GLU A 41 11.98 16.82 8.71
C GLU A 41 12.83 18.03 8.26
N ARG A 42 13.89 18.39 9.00
CA ARG A 42 14.80 19.49 8.60
C ARG A 42 15.62 19.10 7.38
N ILE A 43 16.17 17.88 7.38
CA ILE A 43 16.95 17.37 6.23
C ILE A 43 16.03 17.15 5.03
N VAL A 44 14.83 16.60 5.26
CA VAL A 44 13.84 16.41 4.19
C VAL A 44 13.49 17.74 3.52
N LYS A 45 13.30 18.80 4.30
CA LYS A 45 13.03 20.15 3.76
C LYS A 45 14.19 20.70 2.93
N ASP A 46 15.42 20.52 3.39
CA ASP A 46 16.60 21.15 2.76
C ASP A 46 17.20 20.32 1.61
N ARG A 47 17.05 19.00 1.65
CA ARG A 47 17.75 18.04 0.78
C ARG A 47 16.85 16.98 0.16
N GLY A 48 15.59 16.87 0.58
CA GLY A 48 14.70 15.79 0.17
C GLY A 48 15.00 14.47 0.88
N THR A 49 14.36 13.41 0.41
CA THR A 49 14.58 12.03 0.84
C THR A 49 15.23 11.22 -0.28
N ALA A 50 15.52 9.94 -0.05
CA ALA A 50 15.89 8.95 -1.03
C ALA A 50 15.08 7.67 -0.80
N MET A 51 14.51 7.14 -1.87
CA MET A 51 13.70 5.94 -1.87
C MET A 51 14.54 4.76 -2.34
N VAL A 52 14.59 3.71 -1.53
CA VAL A 52 15.30 2.47 -1.84
C VAL A 52 14.30 1.33 -1.90
N ILE A 53 14.29 0.60 -3.01
CA ILE A 53 13.44 -0.57 -3.24
C ILE A 53 14.32 -1.82 -3.31
N LEU A 54 14.01 -2.83 -2.51
CA LEU A 54 14.76 -4.08 -2.36
C LEU A 54 14.19 -5.16 -3.29
N LYS A 55 14.66 -5.19 -4.54
CA LYS A 55 14.05 -6.00 -5.61
C LYS A 55 14.01 -7.50 -5.29
N ASN A 56 15.13 -8.08 -4.85
CA ASN A 56 15.22 -9.51 -4.55
C ASN A 56 14.35 -9.93 -3.35
N VAL A 57 14.13 -9.02 -2.38
CA VAL A 57 13.21 -9.25 -1.26
C VAL A 57 11.76 -9.23 -1.77
N SER A 58 11.41 -8.28 -2.63
CA SER A 58 10.10 -8.23 -3.29
C SER A 58 9.83 -9.48 -4.15
N GLU A 59 10.82 -9.94 -4.94
CA GLU A 59 10.72 -11.17 -5.75
C GLU A 59 10.48 -12.40 -4.86
N ALA A 60 11.20 -12.51 -3.74
CA ALA A 60 11.01 -13.60 -2.79
C ALA A 60 9.61 -13.59 -2.18
N LYS A 61 9.12 -12.42 -1.73
CA LYS A 61 7.76 -12.28 -1.19
C LYS A 61 6.68 -12.56 -2.22
N PHE A 62 6.86 -12.07 -3.45
CA PHE A 62 5.93 -12.34 -4.55
C PHE A 62 5.82 -13.85 -4.79
N LYS A 63 6.96 -14.53 -4.98
CA LYS A 63 6.99 -15.96 -5.28
C LYS A 63 6.49 -16.84 -4.14
N GLN A 64 6.94 -16.58 -2.91
CA GLN A 64 6.70 -17.46 -1.77
C GLN A 64 5.38 -17.17 -1.03
N ILE A 65 4.81 -15.98 -1.23
CA ILE A 65 3.64 -15.53 -0.47
C ILE A 65 2.52 -15.10 -1.41
N LEU A 66 2.77 -14.13 -2.30
CA LEU A 66 1.69 -13.55 -3.12
C LEU A 66 1.11 -14.56 -4.12
N ASN A 67 1.96 -15.37 -4.76
CA ASN A 67 1.50 -16.41 -5.70
C ASN A 67 0.61 -17.47 -5.02
N PRO A 68 1.01 -18.10 -3.89
CA PRO A 68 0.12 -19.01 -3.16
C PRO A 68 -1.18 -18.35 -2.69
N ILE A 69 -1.14 -17.06 -2.33
CA ILE A 69 -2.37 -16.30 -2.01
C ILE A 69 -3.25 -16.19 -3.25
N ALA A 70 -2.67 -15.84 -4.39
CA ALA A 70 -3.41 -15.69 -5.64
C ALA A 70 -4.10 -16.99 -6.04
N ASP A 71 -3.38 -18.10 -5.98
CA ASP A 71 -3.89 -19.44 -6.31
C ASP A 71 -5.10 -19.83 -5.45
N ALA A 72 -5.09 -19.45 -4.17
CA ALA A 72 -6.14 -19.80 -3.21
C ALA A 72 -7.33 -18.85 -3.21
N CYS A 73 -7.08 -17.56 -3.37
CA CYS A 73 -8.06 -16.49 -3.10
C CYS A 73 -8.58 -15.81 -4.37
N ILE A 74 -7.81 -15.72 -5.45
CA ILE A 74 -8.25 -15.00 -6.66
C ILE A 74 -9.09 -15.93 -7.53
N ALA A 75 -10.07 -15.37 -8.25
CA ALA A 75 -10.88 -16.12 -9.19
C ALA A 75 -10.03 -16.58 -10.40
N LYS A 76 -10.26 -17.80 -10.87
CA LYS A 76 -9.41 -18.51 -11.85
C LYS A 76 -9.19 -17.73 -13.15
N GLU A 77 -10.22 -17.02 -13.60
CA GLU A 77 -10.19 -16.19 -14.80
C GLU A 77 -9.29 -14.96 -14.68
N GLN A 78 -8.98 -14.52 -13.46
CA GLN A 78 -8.09 -13.39 -13.19
C GLN A 78 -6.70 -13.81 -12.69
N HIS A 79 -6.42 -15.09 -12.45
CA HIS A 79 -5.12 -15.57 -11.96
C HIS A 79 -3.93 -15.06 -12.76
N LYS A 80 -4.04 -15.03 -14.09
CA LYS A 80 -2.97 -14.56 -14.99
C LYS A 80 -2.68 -13.05 -14.89
N LEU A 81 -3.53 -12.31 -14.18
CA LEU A 81 -3.37 -10.88 -13.93
C LEU A 81 -2.67 -10.61 -12.59
N VAL A 82 -2.22 -11.64 -11.87
CA VAL A 82 -1.28 -11.47 -10.76
C VAL A 82 0.14 -11.59 -11.32
N ASP A 83 0.87 -10.47 -11.34
CA ASP A 83 2.22 -10.41 -11.88
C ASP A 83 3.17 -9.56 -11.00
N PHE A 84 4.46 -9.85 -11.14
CA PHE A 84 5.48 -9.23 -10.30
C PHE A 84 5.66 -7.75 -10.63
N GLU A 85 5.61 -7.39 -11.91
CA GLU A 85 5.75 -6.03 -12.41
C GLU A 85 4.71 -5.11 -11.80
N SER A 86 3.46 -5.54 -11.70
CA SER A 86 2.34 -4.83 -11.08
C SER A 86 2.55 -4.66 -9.58
N PHE A 87 2.89 -5.74 -8.87
CA PHE A 87 3.21 -5.69 -7.45
C PHE A 87 4.38 -4.74 -7.14
N PHE A 88 5.44 -4.83 -7.93
CA PHE A 88 6.66 -4.04 -7.77
C PHE A 88 6.44 -2.56 -8.13
N THR A 89 5.73 -2.29 -9.23
CA THR A 89 5.45 -0.92 -9.67
C THR A 89 4.46 -0.23 -8.73
N HIS A 90 3.46 -0.95 -8.21
CA HIS A 90 2.59 -0.42 -7.14
C HIS A 90 3.40 -0.07 -5.89
N THR A 91 4.36 -0.90 -5.48
CA THR A 91 5.25 -0.59 -4.35
C THR A 91 6.02 0.72 -4.59
N ILE A 92 6.56 0.94 -5.79
CA ILE A 92 7.22 2.21 -6.12
C ILE A 92 6.24 3.38 -6.05
N CYS A 93 5.03 3.21 -6.60
CA CYS A 93 4.00 4.24 -6.54
C CYS A 93 3.56 4.54 -5.11
N HIS A 94 3.44 3.53 -4.24
CA HIS A 94 3.14 3.66 -2.81
C HIS A 94 4.19 4.56 -2.14
N GLU A 95 5.48 4.26 -2.32
CA GLU A 95 6.56 5.05 -1.74
C GLU A 95 6.60 6.49 -2.28
N CYS A 96 6.33 6.68 -3.58
CA CYS A 96 6.16 8.01 -4.16
C CYS A 96 4.97 8.74 -3.53
N CYS A 97 3.89 8.01 -3.25
CA CYS A 97 2.65 8.53 -2.68
C CYS A 97 2.77 8.95 -1.23
N HIS A 98 3.73 8.41 -0.45
CA HIS A 98 4.09 9.02 0.82
C HIS A 98 4.53 10.47 0.64
N GLY A 99 5.38 10.79 -0.34
CA GLY A 99 5.89 12.14 -0.56
C GLY A 99 4.92 13.13 -1.21
N ILE A 100 3.71 12.71 -1.59
CA ILE A 100 2.70 13.59 -2.21
C ILE A 100 1.40 13.64 -1.40
N GLY A 101 0.63 14.70 -1.63
CA GLY A 101 -0.56 15.02 -0.84
C GLY A 101 -0.27 15.90 0.38
N PRO A 102 -1.29 16.17 1.22
CA PRO A 102 -1.17 17.07 2.36
C PRO A 102 -0.17 16.57 3.39
N HIS A 103 0.75 17.43 3.82
CA HIS A 103 1.70 17.17 4.91
C HIS A 103 1.68 18.32 5.90
N THR A 104 2.08 19.51 5.44
CA THR A 104 1.81 20.78 6.11
C THR A 104 0.44 21.28 5.67
N ILE A 105 -0.43 21.56 6.64
CA ILE A 105 -1.81 21.97 6.40
C ILE A 105 -2.11 23.30 7.08
N THR A 106 -3.18 23.94 6.60
CA THR A 106 -3.77 25.10 7.27
C THR A 106 -5.15 24.69 7.72
N LEU A 107 -5.38 24.75 9.03
CA LEU A 107 -6.64 24.36 9.62
C LEU A 107 -7.74 25.39 9.29
N PRO A 108 -9.02 25.03 9.48
CA PRO A 108 -10.13 25.96 9.23
C PRO A 108 -10.03 27.28 10.01
N ASP A 109 -9.36 27.28 11.17
CA ASP A 109 -9.09 28.46 12.00
C ASP A 109 -7.89 29.32 11.51
N GLY A 110 -7.24 28.92 10.42
CA GLY A 110 -6.07 29.59 9.83
C GLY A 110 -4.72 29.16 10.41
N ARG A 111 -4.69 28.33 11.44
CA ARG A 111 -3.44 27.87 12.07
C ARG A 111 -2.70 26.90 11.15
N LYS A 112 -1.37 27.07 11.07
CA LYS A 112 -0.48 26.11 10.40
C LYS A 112 -0.25 24.90 11.32
N SER A 113 -0.35 23.70 10.76
CA SER A 113 -0.07 22.45 11.46
C SER A 113 0.46 21.39 10.48
N THR A 114 0.59 20.14 10.95
CA THR A 114 0.86 18.99 10.10
C THR A 114 -0.23 17.94 10.24
N VAL A 115 -0.44 17.14 9.20
CA VAL A 115 -1.40 16.02 9.22
C VAL A 115 -1.10 15.07 10.39
N ARG A 116 0.19 14.78 10.61
CA ARG A 116 0.65 13.93 11.72
C ARG A 116 0.27 14.47 13.09
N LEU A 117 0.43 15.78 13.32
CA LEU A 117 0.09 16.40 14.60
C LEU A 117 -1.42 16.38 14.87
N GLU A 118 -2.24 16.62 13.85
CA GLU A 118 -3.70 16.69 14.01
C GLU A 118 -4.34 15.30 14.09
N LEU A 119 -3.85 14.31 13.34
CA LEU A 119 -4.41 12.95 13.36
C LEU A 119 -3.85 12.07 14.48
N GLN A 120 -2.69 12.39 15.03
CA GLN A 120 -2.09 11.70 16.19
C GLN A 120 -1.97 10.18 15.98
N ASP A 121 -2.54 9.38 16.88
CA ASP A 121 -2.55 7.92 16.86
C ASP A 121 -3.21 7.29 15.62
N LEU A 122 -4.03 8.06 14.90
CA LEU A 122 -4.69 7.63 13.66
C LEU A 122 -3.84 7.87 12.41
N HIS A 123 -2.77 8.66 12.52
CA HIS A 123 -1.97 9.11 11.39
C HIS A 123 -1.40 7.93 10.60
N SER A 124 -0.69 7.01 11.24
CA SER A 124 0.08 5.98 10.54
C SER A 124 -0.83 5.08 9.70
N ALA A 125 -1.92 4.58 10.27
CA ALA A 125 -2.84 3.71 9.53
C ALA A 125 -3.49 4.43 8.33
N LEU A 126 -3.84 5.71 8.48
CA LEU A 126 -4.44 6.50 7.41
C LEU A 126 -3.42 6.87 6.33
N GLU A 127 -2.18 7.15 6.72
CA GLU A 127 -1.07 7.46 5.81
C GLU A 127 -0.67 6.25 4.97
N GLU A 128 -0.64 5.05 5.55
CA GLU A 128 -0.44 3.81 4.79
C GLU A 128 -1.58 3.55 3.81
N ALA A 129 -2.83 3.71 4.26
CA ALA A 129 -3.98 3.60 3.39
C ALA A 129 -3.95 4.61 2.24
N LYS A 130 -3.49 5.84 2.50
CA LYS A 130 -3.28 6.89 1.49
C LYS A 130 -2.23 6.44 0.47
N ALA A 131 -1.05 6.05 0.93
CA ALA A 131 0.06 5.67 0.06
C ALA A 131 -0.32 4.52 -0.88
N ASP A 132 -0.99 3.49 -0.36
CA ASP A 132 -1.46 2.37 -1.16
C ASP A 132 -2.51 2.77 -2.21
N ILE A 133 -3.61 3.43 -1.80
CA ILE A 133 -4.75 3.70 -2.68
C ILE A 133 -4.45 4.81 -3.68
N VAL A 134 -3.74 5.86 -3.25
CA VAL A 134 -3.26 6.91 -4.15
C VAL A 134 -2.16 6.36 -5.05
N GLY A 135 -1.39 5.38 -4.58
CA GLY A 135 -0.44 4.61 -5.39
C GLY A 135 -1.11 3.92 -6.57
N LEU A 136 -2.25 3.25 -6.35
CA LEU A 136 -3.06 2.68 -7.44
C LEU A 136 -3.60 3.74 -8.39
N TRP A 137 -4.12 4.84 -7.85
CA TRP A 137 -4.63 5.95 -8.66
C TRP A 137 -3.51 6.54 -9.55
N ALA A 138 -2.32 6.78 -8.98
CA ALA A 138 -1.16 7.31 -9.67
C ALA A 138 -0.65 6.35 -10.74
N LEU A 139 -0.65 5.04 -10.45
CA LEU A 139 -0.28 4.01 -11.41
C LEU A 139 -1.21 4.04 -12.64
N ASN A 140 -2.53 4.09 -12.42
CA ASN A 140 -3.51 4.24 -13.50
C ASN A 140 -3.30 5.54 -14.29
N PHE A 141 -3.06 6.66 -13.59
CA PHE A 141 -2.76 7.95 -14.22
C PHE A 141 -1.54 7.86 -15.15
N LEU A 142 -0.45 7.24 -14.70
CA LEU A 142 0.78 7.09 -15.49
C LEU A 142 0.56 6.18 -16.72
N ILE A 143 -0.23 5.12 -16.58
CA ILE A 143 -0.62 4.25 -17.71
C ILE A 143 -1.44 5.04 -18.73
N LYS A 144 -2.45 5.81 -18.30
CA LYS A 144 -3.27 6.67 -19.17
C LYS A 144 -2.49 7.80 -19.85
N LYS A 145 -1.34 8.19 -19.27
CA LYS A 145 -0.39 9.13 -19.87
C LYS A 145 0.64 8.45 -20.78
N HIS A 146 0.53 7.15 -21.00
CA HIS A 146 1.48 6.34 -21.77
C HIS A 146 2.92 6.40 -21.24
N LEU A 147 3.08 6.68 -19.93
CA LEU A 147 4.37 6.66 -19.25
C LEU A 147 4.70 5.27 -18.69
N LEU A 148 3.70 4.38 -18.60
CA LEU A 148 3.83 2.99 -18.23
C LEU A 148 3.08 2.08 -19.22
N PRO A 149 3.45 0.80 -19.34
CA PRO A 149 2.80 -0.14 -20.26
C PRO A 149 1.31 -0.32 -19.95
N THR A 150 0.48 -0.35 -21.00
CA THR A 150 -0.97 -0.61 -20.89
C THR A 150 -1.28 -2.04 -20.43
N SER A 151 -0.33 -2.96 -20.53
CA SER A 151 -0.47 -4.33 -20.01
C SER A 151 -0.74 -4.37 -18.50
N LEU A 152 -0.37 -3.31 -17.76
CA LEU A 152 -0.57 -3.22 -16.31
C LEU A 152 -1.99 -2.80 -15.90
N GLU A 153 -2.83 -2.30 -16.83
CA GLU A 153 -4.11 -1.65 -16.51
C GLU A 153 -5.05 -2.54 -15.69
N LYS A 154 -5.09 -3.84 -15.98
CA LYS A 154 -5.89 -4.81 -15.22
C LYS A 154 -5.09 -5.49 -14.12
N SER A 155 -3.84 -5.86 -14.41
CA SER A 155 -3.04 -6.65 -13.48
C SER A 155 -2.62 -5.88 -12.24
N MET A 156 -2.52 -4.55 -12.30
CA MET A 156 -2.29 -3.74 -11.11
C MET A 156 -3.39 -3.92 -10.06
N TYR A 157 -4.65 -3.96 -10.46
CA TYR A 157 -5.77 -4.10 -9.53
C TYR A 157 -5.87 -5.52 -8.97
N VAL A 158 -5.65 -6.54 -9.80
CA VAL A 158 -5.74 -7.94 -9.37
C VAL A 158 -4.55 -8.32 -8.48
N SER A 159 -3.34 -7.87 -8.82
CA SER A 159 -2.16 -8.04 -7.98
C SER A 159 -2.31 -7.32 -6.64
N PHE A 160 -2.93 -6.12 -6.64
CA PHE A 160 -3.24 -5.39 -5.42
C PHE A 160 -4.29 -6.12 -4.55
N LEU A 161 -5.35 -6.67 -5.15
CA LEU A 161 -6.34 -7.49 -4.43
C LEU A 161 -5.67 -8.68 -3.73
N ALA A 162 -4.78 -9.40 -4.40
CA ALA A 162 -3.97 -10.45 -3.77
C ALA A 162 -3.09 -9.87 -2.64
N GLY A 163 -2.52 -8.68 -2.86
CA GLY A 163 -1.70 -7.93 -1.90
C GLY A 163 -2.45 -7.57 -0.61
N CYS A 164 -3.75 -7.26 -0.69
CA CYS A 164 -4.59 -6.99 0.48
C CYS A 164 -4.56 -8.16 1.47
N PHE A 165 -4.71 -9.40 0.98
CA PHE A 165 -4.68 -10.59 1.84
C PHE A 165 -3.29 -10.85 2.42
N ARG A 166 -2.21 -10.49 1.71
CA ARG A 166 -0.85 -10.59 2.23
C ARG A 166 -0.68 -9.65 3.43
N SER A 167 -0.99 -8.37 3.23
CA SER A 167 -0.70 -7.32 4.21
C SER A 167 -1.64 -7.37 5.42
N VAL A 168 -2.91 -7.72 5.24
CA VAL A 168 -3.87 -7.80 6.37
C VAL A 168 -3.48 -8.90 7.39
N ARG A 169 -2.65 -9.88 6.98
CA ARG A 169 -2.10 -10.93 7.85
C ARG A 169 -1.05 -10.43 8.84
N PHE A 170 -0.54 -9.21 8.66
CA PHE A 170 0.28 -8.55 9.69
C PHE A 170 -0.54 -8.17 10.93
N GLY A 171 -1.87 -8.18 10.80
CA GLY A 171 -2.81 -7.97 11.89
C GLY A 171 -3.28 -6.51 11.97
N LEU A 172 -4.43 -6.32 12.60
CA LEU A 172 -5.05 -4.99 12.75
C LEU A 172 -4.45 -4.18 13.89
N GLU A 173 -3.38 -4.63 14.53
CA GLU A 173 -2.59 -3.81 15.46
C GLU A 173 -1.51 -3.01 14.72
N GLU A 174 -1.17 -3.41 13.49
CA GLU A 174 -0.14 -2.79 12.65
C GLU A 174 -0.78 -1.80 11.65
N ALA A 175 -0.08 -0.72 11.34
CA ALA A 175 -0.60 0.38 10.54
C ALA A 175 -0.95 -0.05 9.10
N HIS A 176 -0.08 -0.78 8.41
CA HIS A 176 -0.37 -1.30 7.07
C HIS A 176 -1.51 -2.31 7.12
N GLY A 177 -1.55 -3.20 8.11
CA GLY A 177 -2.65 -4.15 8.30
C GLY A 177 -4.00 -3.47 8.46
N LYS A 178 -4.09 -2.40 9.29
CA LYS A 178 -5.28 -1.54 9.41
C LYS A 178 -5.64 -0.88 8.09
N GLY A 179 -4.66 -0.21 7.46
CA GLY A 179 -4.86 0.48 6.19
C GLY A 179 -5.35 -0.44 5.08
N GLN A 180 -4.88 -1.69 5.05
CA GLN A 180 -5.29 -2.67 4.05
C GLN A 180 -6.68 -3.25 4.30
N ALA A 181 -7.07 -3.46 5.56
CA ALA A 181 -8.46 -3.79 5.88
C ALA A 181 -9.42 -2.69 5.43
N LEU A 182 -9.06 -1.42 5.65
CA LEU A 182 -9.84 -0.28 5.19
C LEU A 182 -10.04 -0.29 3.67
N GLN A 183 -8.95 -0.43 2.93
CA GLN A 183 -8.98 -0.40 1.47
C GLN A 183 -9.79 -1.56 0.90
N PHE A 184 -9.56 -2.78 1.39
CA PHE A 184 -10.30 -3.95 0.97
C PHE A 184 -11.81 -3.80 1.22
N ASN A 185 -12.19 -3.40 2.44
CA ASN A 185 -13.61 -3.30 2.80
C ASN A 185 -14.31 -2.15 2.05
N TRP A 186 -13.62 -1.05 1.78
CA TRP A 186 -14.15 0.03 0.93
C TRP A 186 -14.39 -0.46 -0.50
N LEU A 187 -13.38 -1.09 -1.12
CA LEU A 187 -13.49 -1.58 -2.49
C LEU A 187 -14.54 -2.69 -2.63
N LEU A 188 -14.72 -3.51 -1.59
CA LEU A 188 -15.80 -4.49 -1.52
C LEU A 188 -17.18 -3.81 -1.41
N GLU A 189 -17.35 -2.81 -0.54
CA GLU A 189 -18.61 -2.06 -0.39
C GLU A 189 -18.99 -1.33 -1.69
N LYS A 190 -18.01 -0.85 -2.45
CA LYS A 190 -18.19 -0.22 -3.77
C LYS A 190 -18.33 -1.23 -4.91
N GLU A 191 -18.40 -2.53 -4.62
CA GLU A 191 -18.51 -3.61 -5.60
C GLU A 191 -17.37 -3.64 -6.63
N ALA A 192 -16.24 -2.98 -6.31
CA ALA A 192 -15.00 -3.01 -7.07
C ALA A 192 -14.23 -4.30 -6.80
N PHE A 193 -14.29 -4.81 -5.58
CA PHE A 193 -13.99 -6.20 -5.27
C PHE A 193 -15.28 -6.98 -5.16
N VAL A 194 -15.24 -8.23 -5.62
CA VAL A 194 -16.39 -9.14 -5.58
C VAL A 194 -15.99 -10.39 -4.82
N PHE A 195 -16.80 -10.79 -3.84
CA PHE A 195 -16.65 -12.04 -3.11
C PHE A 195 -17.64 -13.07 -3.66
N HIS A 196 -17.12 -14.18 -4.17
CA HIS A 196 -17.91 -15.20 -4.88
C HIS A 196 -18.38 -16.34 -3.97
N PRO A 197 -19.44 -17.08 -4.35
CA PRO A 197 -19.93 -18.23 -3.58
C PRO A 197 -18.90 -19.35 -3.36
N ASN A 198 -17.91 -19.49 -4.26
CA ASN A 198 -16.81 -20.45 -4.13
C ASN A 198 -15.65 -19.92 -3.24
N GLU A 199 -15.90 -18.85 -2.50
CA GLU A 199 -14.95 -18.21 -1.58
C GLU A 199 -13.67 -17.73 -2.26
N THR A 200 -13.79 -17.26 -3.51
CA THR A 200 -12.74 -16.54 -4.24
C THR A 200 -13.14 -15.09 -4.47
N PHE A 201 -12.18 -14.28 -4.91
CA PHE A 201 -12.32 -12.86 -5.09
C PHE A 201 -11.90 -12.44 -6.49
N SER A 202 -12.58 -11.46 -7.06
CA SER A 202 -12.20 -10.84 -8.32
C SER A 202 -12.33 -9.33 -8.25
N VAL A 203 -11.64 -8.65 -9.17
CA VAL A 203 -11.82 -7.22 -9.43
C VAL A 203 -12.93 -7.03 -10.46
N ASN A 204 -13.86 -6.14 -10.17
CA ASN A 204 -14.80 -5.60 -11.15
C ASN A 204 -14.16 -4.39 -11.85
N PHE A 205 -13.70 -4.59 -13.08
CA PHE A 205 -12.98 -3.55 -13.83
C PHE A 205 -13.84 -2.34 -14.18
N ASP A 206 -15.17 -2.48 -14.22
CA ASP A 206 -16.07 -1.35 -14.50
C ASP A 206 -16.23 -0.41 -13.30
N LYS A 207 -15.92 -0.87 -12.09
CA LYS A 207 -16.13 -0.12 -10.83
C LYS A 207 -14.84 0.26 -10.11
N VAL A 208 -13.74 -0.47 -10.34
CA VAL A 208 -12.52 -0.34 -9.54
C VAL A 208 -11.88 1.04 -9.63
N GLU A 209 -11.87 1.68 -10.80
CA GLU A 209 -11.27 3.00 -10.95
C GLU A 209 -11.99 4.07 -10.11
N GLU A 210 -13.33 4.11 -10.17
CA GLU A 210 -14.13 5.06 -9.39
C GLU A 210 -14.01 4.78 -7.88
N ALA A 211 -13.97 3.51 -7.48
CA ALA A 211 -13.82 3.13 -6.09
C ALA A 211 -12.44 3.55 -5.52
N VAL A 212 -11.37 3.38 -6.30
CA VAL A 212 -10.01 3.84 -5.96
C VAL A 212 -9.95 5.38 -5.89
N GLU A 213 -10.53 6.09 -6.86
CA GLU A 213 -10.56 7.54 -6.84
C GLU A 213 -11.35 8.08 -5.63
N SER A 214 -12.51 7.51 -5.35
CA SER A 214 -13.38 7.95 -4.25
C SER A 214 -12.72 7.76 -2.88
N LEU A 215 -12.02 6.65 -2.66
CA LEU A 215 -11.26 6.44 -1.42
C LEU A 215 -10.06 7.39 -1.33
N SER A 216 -9.30 7.53 -2.42
CA SER A 216 -8.16 8.47 -2.50
C SER A 216 -8.60 9.88 -2.11
N ARG A 217 -9.70 10.36 -2.70
CA ARG A 217 -10.27 11.68 -2.41
C ARG A 217 -10.73 11.81 -0.96
N THR A 218 -11.35 10.78 -0.40
CA THR A 218 -11.82 10.76 0.99
C THR A 218 -10.65 10.93 1.96
N ILE A 219 -9.63 10.07 1.84
CA ILE A 219 -8.46 10.09 2.72
C ILE A 219 -7.70 11.42 2.60
N LEU A 220 -7.41 11.85 1.37
CA LEU A 220 -6.68 13.11 1.14
C LEU A 220 -7.44 14.33 1.69
N THR A 221 -8.77 14.33 1.63
CA THR A 221 -9.58 15.44 2.17
C THR A 221 -9.57 15.45 3.70
N ILE A 222 -9.66 14.28 4.34
CA ILE A 222 -9.52 14.15 5.80
C ILE A 222 -8.16 14.68 6.25
N GLN A 223 -7.09 14.24 5.59
CA GLN A 223 -5.73 14.70 5.88
C GLN A 223 -5.58 16.21 5.67
N ALA A 224 -6.07 16.75 4.55
CA ALA A 224 -5.97 18.17 4.24
C ALA A 224 -6.65 19.08 5.29
N LYS A 225 -7.74 18.60 5.90
CA LYS A 225 -8.49 19.31 6.93
C LYS A 225 -7.95 19.09 8.35
N GLY A 226 -7.05 18.12 8.55
CA GLY A 226 -6.67 17.67 9.89
C GLY A 226 -7.86 17.06 10.66
N ASP A 227 -8.80 16.42 9.95
CA ASP A 227 -10.07 15.97 10.50
C ASP A 227 -9.92 14.63 11.25
N LYS A 228 -9.49 14.71 12.52
CA LYS A 228 -9.30 13.52 13.35
C LYS A 228 -10.59 12.73 13.57
N GLU A 229 -11.73 13.41 13.68
CA GLU A 229 -13.03 12.74 13.85
C GLU A 229 -13.41 11.97 12.60
N GLY A 230 -13.31 12.59 11.41
CA GLY A 230 -13.50 11.93 10.13
C GLY A 230 -12.57 10.73 9.91
N ALA A 231 -11.29 10.87 10.29
CA ALA A 231 -10.34 9.76 10.27
C ALA A 231 -10.79 8.61 11.19
N SER A 232 -11.22 8.93 12.41
CA SER A 232 -11.69 7.95 13.40
C SER A 232 -12.91 7.18 12.88
N LEU A 233 -13.92 7.88 12.35
CA LEU A 233 -15.12 7.26 11.79
C LEU A 233 -14.81 6.35 10.60
N LEU A 234 -13.92 6.78 9.70
CA LEU A 234 -13.49 5.98 8.56
C LEU A 234 -12.77 4.69 9.02
N LEU A 235 -11.81 4.83 9.94
CA LEU A 235 -11.05 3.70 10.45
C LEU A 235 -11.95 2.74 11.24
N GLN A 236 -12.84 3.23 12.11
CA GLN A 236 -13.77 2.39 12.88
C GLN A 236 -14.71 1.58 11.97
N LYS A 237 -15.19 2.20 10.88
CA LYS A 237 -16.08 1.52 9.94
C LYS A 237 -15.36 0.43 9.15
N TYR A 238 -14.18 0.73 8.59
CA TYR A 238 -13.56 -0.13 7.58
C TYR A 238 -12.32 -0.90 8.05
N CYS A 239 -11.65 -0.53 9.15
CA CYS A 239 -10.51 -1.30 9.70
C CYS A 239 -10.98 -2.50 10.53
N THR A 240 -11.85 -3.32 9.95
CA THR A 240 -12.44 -4.49 10.63
C THR A 240 -12.18 -5.76 9.86
N MET A 241 -12.00 -6.86 10.60
CA MET A 241 -11.86 -8.18 10.01
C MET A 241 -13.25 -8.72 9.62
N THR A 242 -13.73 -8.29 8.46
CA THR A 242 -15.04 -8.68 7.91
C THR A 242 -15.08 -10.17 7.58
N LYS A 243 -16.29 -10.74 7.42
CA LYS A 243 -16.46 -12.16 7.08
C LYS A 243 -15.65 -12.58 5.84
N PRO A 244 -15.64 -11.82 4.72
CA PRO A 244 -14.85 -12.20 3.55
C PRO A 244 -13.34 -12.24 3.83
N LEU A 245 -12.80 -11.27 4.57
CA LEU A 245 -11.39 -11.31 5.00
C LEU A 245 -11.11 -12.53 5.87
N LYS A 246 -11.96 -12.83 6.87
CA LYS A 246 -11.80 -14.02 7.73
C LYS A 246 -11.75 -15.31 6.93
N VAL A 247 -12.63 -15.47 5.95
CA VAL A 247 -12.65 -16.65 5.06
C VAL A 247 -11.36 -16.76 4.26
N ALA A 248 -10.89 -15.66 3.68
CA ALA A 248 -9.61 -15.65 2.97
C ALA A 248 -8.45 -16.06 3.90
N LEU A 249 -8.38 -15.48 5.10
CA LEU A 249 -7.31 -15.80 6.05
C LEU A 249 -7.34 -17.24 6.54
N GLN A 250 -8.53 -17.78 6.84
CA GLN A 250 -8.70 -19.19 7.22
C GLN A 250 -8.24 -20.13 6.10
N LYS A 251 -8.58 -19.82 4.84
CA LYS A 251 -8.11 -20.58 3.69
C LYS A 251 -6.58 -20.57 3.61
N LEU A 252 -5.96 -19.40 3.71
CA LEU A 252 -4.50 -19.26 3.66
C LEU A 252 -3.77 -19.98 4.82
N GLU A 253 -4.37 -19.96 6.02
CA GLU A 253 -3.86 -20.68 7.18
C GLU A 253 -3.93 -22.19 6.96
N SER A 254 -5.05 -22.72 6.47
CA SER A 254 -5.22 -24.17 6.23
C SER A 254 -4.24 -24.76 5.21
N ILE A 255 -3.81 -23.97 4.22
CA ILE A 255 -2.79 -24.38 3.23
C ILE A 255 -1.37 -23.91 3.62
N HIS A 256 -1.18 -23.36 4.82
CA HIS A 256 0.10 -22.96 5.38
C HIS A 256 0.89 -21.97 4.51
N VAL A 257 0.22 -21.01 3.88
CA VAL A 257 0.95 -19.93 3.19
C VAL A 257 1.80 -19.17 4.23
N PRO A 258 3.10 -18.92 4.01
CA PRO A 258 3.91 -18.15 4.95
C PRO A 258 3.39 -16.71 5.08
N VAL A 259 3.46 -16.11 6.28
CA VAL A 259 3.13 -14.69 6.49
C VAL A 259 4.22 -13.80 5.91
N ASP A 260 5.48 -14.19 6.14
CA ASP A 260 6.63 -13.52 5.56
C ASP A 260 7.85 -14.44 5.38
N ILE A 261 8.93 -13.90 4.81
CA ILE A 261 10.20 -14.60 4.60
C ILE A 261 11.17 -14.41 5.78
N ALA A 262 11.99 -15.42 6.03
CA ALA A 262 13.18 -15.33 6.89
C ALA A 262 14.43 -15.41 5.99
N PRO A 263 15.16 -14.30 5.77
CA PRO A 263 16.27 -14.29 4.82
C PRO A 263 17.49 -15.05 5.37
N ILE A 264 18.16 -15.77 4.48
CA ILE A 264 19.51 -16.29 4.70
C ILE A 264 20.47 -15.52 3.79
N PHE A 265 21.63 -15.10 4.32
CA PHE A 265 22.57 -14.22 3.63
C PHE A 265 23.91 -14.92 3.32
N PRO A 266 23.93 -15.91 2.39
CA PRO A 266 25.13 -16.68 2.11
C PRO A 266 26.27 -15.82 1.51
N VAL A 267 25.94 -14.82 0.68
CA VAL A 267 26.93 -13.91 0.08
C VAL A 267 27.62 -13.06 1.14
N ALA A 268 26.86 -12.56 2.12
CA ALA A 268 27.44 -11.80 3.24
C ALA A 268 28.42 -12.67 4.05
N LYS A 269 28.09 -13.95 4.26
CA LYS A 269 28.98 -14.89 4.92
C LYS A 269 30.28 -15.08 4.13
N SER A 270 30.21 -15.28 2.82
CA SER A 270 31.40 -15.45 1.97
C SER A 270 32.27 -14.20 1.82
N LEU A 271 31.71 -13.00 2.02
CA LEU A 271 32.48 -11.75 1.97
C LEU A 271 33.26 -11.47 3.27
N LEU A 272 32.93 -12.17 4.35
CA LEU A 272 33.58 -12.05 5.66
C LEU A 272 34.62 -13.15 5.92
N GLU A 273 34.67 -14.16 5.06
CA GLU A 273 35.68 -15.23 5.02
C GLU A 273 36.86 -14.83 4.12
#